data_AF-A0A968LW47-F1
#
_entry.id   AF-A0A968LW47-F1
#
_cell.length_a   1.000
_cell.length_b   1.000
_cell.length_c   1.000
_cell.angle_alpha   90.00
_cell.angle_beta   90.00
_cell.angle_gamma   90.00
#
_symmetry.space_group_name_H-M   'P 1'
#
loop_
_entity.id
_entity.type
_entity.pdbx_description
1 polymer ?
#
loop_
_entity_poly.entity_id
_entity_poly.type
_entity_poly.pdbx_seq_one_letter_code
_entity_poly.pdbx_strand_id
1 'polypeptide(L)'
;RAIDYKNEDYAEVIYQETDGLGVDLVLDTIGGQTIQRSLEIIRPFGRLVSIVDTETPQSLIEAWGKNLTIHFVFTPQYRAKLEALTKLIERHQLRPVIDSVFSWDRVVLAHQRLEQGGTRGKIVLKFTED
;
A
#
# COMPACT_ATOMS: atom_id res chain seq x y z
N ARG A 1 -8.84 4.85 14.06
CA ARG A 1 -9.26 3.42 14.05
C ARG A 1 -9.04 2.78 12.67
N ALA A 2 -9.21 1.46 12.51
CA ALA A 2 -9.34 0.87 11.17
C ALA A 2 -10.70 1.26 10.57
N ILE A 3 -10.73 1.52 9.26
CA ILE A 3 -11.93 1.98 8.53
C ILE A 3 -12.29 0.93 7.49
N ASP A 4 -13.52 0.42 7.54
CA ASP A 4 -14.02 -0.49 6.51
C ASP A 4 -14.56 0.32 5.33
N TYR A 5 -13.69 0.59 4.35
CA TYR A 5 -14.02 1.38 3.16
C TYR A 5 -15.16 0.79 2.31
N LYS A 6 -15.62 -0.45 2.57
CA LYS A 6 -16.77 -1.04 1.87
C LYS A 6 -18.10 -0.60 2.47
N ASN A 7 -18.11 -0.27 3.76
CA ASN A 7 -19.31 0.06 4.51
C ASN A 7 -19.31 1.50 5.01
N GLU A 8 -18.16 2.18 4.96
CA GLU A 8 -17.96 3.54 5.44
C GLU A 8 -17.27 4.40 4.39
N ASP A 9 -17.64 5.68 4.33
CA ASP A 9 -16.88 6.67 3.60
C ASP A 9 -15.62 7.05 4.40
N TYR A 10 -14.46 6.56 3.96
CA TYR A 10 -13.22 6.79 4.68
C TYR A 10 -12.82 8.27 4.76
N ALA A 11 -13.25 9.12 3.81
CA ALA A 11 -12.92 10.54 3.84
C ALA A 11 -13.71 11.25 4.95
N GLU A 12 -15.02 10.96 5.05
CA GLU A 12 -15.87 11.49 6.12
C GLU A 12 -15.37 11.04 7.50
N VAL A 13 -15.03 9.76 7.63
CA VAL A 13 -14.50 9.20 8.89
C VAL A 13 -13.18 9.87 9.26
N ILE A 14 -12.27 10.07 8.30
CA ILE A 14 -11.01 10.76 8.55
C ILE A 14 -11.26 12.18 9.06
N TYR A 15 -12.15 12.94 8.43
CA TYR A 15 -12.47 14.29 8.90
C TYR A 15 -13.07 14.30 10.31
N GLN A 16 -13.98 13.37 10.62
CA GLN A 16 -14.55 13.26 11.97
C GLN A 16 -13.48 12.94 13.02
N GLU A 17 -12.57 12.02 12.72
CA GLU A 17 -11.53 11.56 13.65
C GLU A 17 -10.34 12.53 13.75
N THR A 18 -10.27 13.53 12.87
CA THR A 18 -9.19 14.51 12.81
C THR A 18 -9.67 15.95 13.04
N ASP A 19 -10.87 16.12 13.60
CA ASP A 19 -11.49 17.44 13.84
C ASP A 19 -11.52 18.34 12.59
N GLY A 20 -11.74 17.73 11.43
CA GLY A 20 -11.78 18.40 10.13
C GLY A 20 -10.41 18.73 9.52
N LEU A 21 -9.30 18.35 10.17
CA LEU A 21 -7.95 18.72 9.70
C LEU A 21 -7.44 17.84 8.56
N GLY A 22 -7.86 16.58 8.49
CA GLY A 22 -7.31 15.60 7.56
C GLY A 22 -6.00 14.97 8.04
N VAL A 23 -5.24 14.37 7.11
CA VAL A 23 -4.03 13.60 7.42
C VAL A 23 -2.74 14.22 6.90
N ASP A 24 -1.65 13.94 7.59
CA ASP A 24 -0.31 14.43 7.26
C ASP A 24 0.30 13.71 6.05
N LEU A 25 -0.05 12.43 5.91
CA LEU A 25 0.53 11.50 4.95
C LEU A 25 -0.54 10.50 4.51
N VAL A 26 -0.63 10.28 3.20
CA VAL A 26 -1.28 9.10 2.62
C VAL A 26 -0.22 8.21 1.98
N LEU A 27 -0.26 6.93 2.31
CA LEU A 27 0.44 5.86 1.59
C LEU A 27 -0.57 5.12 0.73
N ASP A 28 -0.53 5.33 -0.57
CA ASP A 28 -1.46 4.75 -1.53
C ASP A 28 -0.90 3.48 -2.19
N THR A 29 -1.75 2.45 -2.24
CA THR A 29 -1.47 1.16 -2.86
C THR A 29 -2.54 0.75 -3.87
N ILE A 30 -3.47 1.65 -4.19
CA ILE A 30 -4.63 1.37 -5.06
C ILE A 30 -4.49 2.15 -6.38
N GLY A 31 -4.05 3.40 -6.32
CA GLY A 31 -3.90 4.26 -7.50
C GLY A 31 -5.23 4.83 -8.02
N GLY A 32 -5.19 5.41 -9.23
CA GLY A 32 -6.38 5.88 -9.95
C GLY A 32 -7.19 6.91 -9.17
N GLN A 33 -8.52 6.71 -9.07
CA GLN A 33 -9.41 7.62 -8.35
C GLN A 33 -9.09 7.74 -6.84
N THR A 34 -8.45 6.73 -6.24
CA THR A 34 -8.04 6.77 -4.83
C THR A 34 -7.00 7.86 -4.61
N ILE A 35 -6.09 8.09 -5.57
CA ILE A 35 -5.13 9.19 -5.51
C ILE A 35 -5.88 10.53 -5.49
N GLN A 36 -6.82 10.74 -6.40
CA GLN A 36 -7.60 11.98 -6.47
C GLN A 36 -8.28 12.30 -5.13
N ARG A 37 -8.99 11.30 -4.59
CA ARG A 37 -9.70 11.43 -3.32
C ARG A 37 -8.76 11.60 -2.14
N SER A 38 -7.54 11.04 -2.22
CA SER A 38 -6.50 11.25 -1.21
C SER A 38 -6.04 12.70 -1.12
N LEU A 39 -6.00 13.43 -2.25
CA LEU A 39 -5.61 14.85 -2.26
C LEU A 39 -6.59 15.72 -1.44
N GLU A 40 -7.87 15.33 -1.41
CA GLU A 40 -8.92 16.02 -0.66
C GLU A 40 -8.72 15.88 0.86
N ILE A 41 -8.31 14.70 1.33
CA ILE A 41 -8.18 14.41 2.76
C ILE A 41 -6.79 14.72 3.34
N ILE A 42 -5.79 15.00 2.50
CA ILE A 42 -4.47 15.43 2.98
C ILE A 42 -4.53 16.91 3.38
N ARG A 43 -4.00 17.23 4.55
CA ARG A 43 -3.93 18.60 5.05
C ARG A 43 -2.91 19.45 4.27
N PRO A 44 -2.98 20.79 4.31
CA PRO A 44 -1.96 21.64 3.70
C PRO A 44 -0.54 21.26 4.10
N PHE A 45 0.38 21.30 3.14
CA PHE A 45 1.80 20.89 3.27
C PHE A 45 2.02 19.41 3.62
N GLY A 46 0.97 18.57 3.52
CA GLY A 46 1.05 17.13 3.69
C GLY A 46 1.66 16.42 2.47
N ARG A 47 1.66 15.07 2.54
CA ARG A 47 2.34 14.23 1.54
C ARG A 47 1.46 13.10 1.02
N LEU A 48 1.55 12.84 -0.27
CA LEU A 48 1.09 11.61 -0.90
C LEU A 48 2.30 10.78 -1.31
N VAL A 49 2.34 9.52 -0.92
CA VAL A 49 3.31 8.53 -1.40
C VAL A 49 2.53 7.39 -2.03
N SER A 50 2.66 7.19 -3.34
CA SER A 50 2.01 6.06 -4.03
C SER A 50 3.04 5.10 -4.62
N ILE A 51 2.73 3.81 -4.55
CA ILE A 51 3.51 2.72 -5.17
C ILE A 51 2.82 2.12 -6.41
N VAL A 52 1.62 2.60 -6.76
CA VAL A 52 0.82 2.11 -7.89
C VAL A 52 0.14 3.29 -8.57
N ASP A 53 0.14 3.33 -9.90
CA ASP A 53 -0.70 4.25 -10.65
C ASP A 53 -1.36 3.54 -11.84
N THR A 54 -2.39 4.18 -12.39
CA THR A 54 -3.20 3.70 -13.51
C THR A 54 -2.98 4.59 -14.73
N GLU A 55 -3.33 4.08 -15.91
CA GLU A 55 -3.15 4.82 -17.17
C GLU A 55 -3.95 6.14 -17.25
N THR A 56 -5.03 6.26 -16.47
CA THR A 56 -5.85 7.48 -16.44
C THR A 56 -5.24 8.52 -15.49
N PRO A 57 -4.82 9.70 -15.99
CA PRO A 57 -4.21 10.73 -15.15
C PRO A 57 -5.18 11.33 -14.13
N GLN A 58 -4.67 11.71 -12.96
CA GLN A 58 -5.43 12.44 -11.94
C GLN A 58 -5.30 13.96 -12.10
N SER A 59 -6.29 14.69 -11.56
CA SER A 59 -6.23 16.14 -11.40
C SER A 59 -5.44 16.51 -10.14
N LEU A 60 -4.33 17.21 -10.33
CA LEU A 60 -3.46 17.67 -9.23
C LEU A 60 -3.81 19.08 -8.72
N ILE A 61 -4.94 19.66 -9.15
CA ILE A 61 -5.33 21.02 -8.75
C ILE A 61 -5.48 21.15 -7.23
N GLU A 62 -6.09 20.14 -6.59
CA GLU A 62 -6.25 20.11 -5.14
C GLU A 62 -4.89 20.04 -4.42
N ALA A 63 -3.96 19.23 -4.95
CA ALA A 63 -2.60 19.13 -4.41
C ALA A 63 -1.86 20.46 -4.50
N TRP A 64 -2.02 21.16 -5.62
CA TRP A 64 -1.44 22.48 -5.82
C TRP A 64 -1.98 23.51 -4.82
N GLY A 65 -3.31 23.56 -4.63
CA GLY A 65 -3.94 24.47 -3.67
C GLY A 65 -3.50 24.25 -2.22
N LYS A 66 -3.12 23.02 -1.87
CA LYS A 66 -2.65 22.62 -0.53
C LYS A 66 -1.13 22.58 -0.37
N ASN A 67 -0.34 22.92 -1.38
CA ASN A 67 1.13 22.78 -1.38
C ASN A 67 1.59 21.35 -1.00
N LEU A 68 0.96 20.33 -1.58
CA LEU A 68 1.31 18.94 -1.26
C LEU A 68 2.63 18.51 -1.90
N THR A 69 3.36 17.62 -1.22
CA THR A 69 4.47 16.87 -1.82
C THR A 69 3.96 15.52 -2.30
N ILE A 70 4.19 15.18 -3.57
CA ILE A 70 3.77 13.90 -4.16
C ILE A 70 5.00 13.07 -4.54
N HIS A 71 5.06 11.83 -4.07
CA HIS A 71 6.08 10.86 -4.42
C HIS A 71 5.44 9.65 -5.10
N PHE A 72 5.84 9.39 -6.35
CA PHE A 72 5.60 8.12 -7.01
C PHE A 72 6.83 7.23 -6.85
N VAL A 73 6.67 6.13 -6.13
CA VAL A 73 7.78 5.28 -5.71
C VAL A 73 7.68 3.94 -6.41
N PHE A 74 8.45 3.78 -7.47
CA PHE A 74 8.85 2.46 -7.93
C PHE A 74 10.04 1.99 -7.10
N THR A 75 10.03 0.74 -6.63
CA THR A 75 11.13 0.21 -5.79
C THR A 75 12.15 -0.52 -6.66
N PRO A 76 13.26 0.13 -7.06
CA PRO A 76 14.37 -0.58 -7.68
C PRO A 76 15.03 -1.51 -6.65
N GLN A 77 15.38 -2.71 -7.10
CA GLN A 77 16.03 -3.73 -6.28
C GLN A 77 17.55 -3.56 -6.37
N TYR A 78 18.16 -2.96 -5.36
CA TYR A 78 19.63 -2.84 -5.27
C TYR A 78 20.13 -3.32 -3.91
N ARG A 79 21.38 -3.83 -3.91
CA ARG A 79 22.04 -4.47 -2.76
C ARG A 79 21.80 -3.74 -1.44
N ALA A 80 22.05 -2.43 -1.39
CA ALA A 80 21.93 -1.64 -0.15
C ALA A 80 20.51 -1.68 0.46
N LYS A 81 19.45 -1.72 -0.36
CA LYS A 81 18.06 -1.86 0.12
C LYS A 81 17.81 -3.25 0.69
N LEU A 82 18.29 -4.30 0.01
CA LEU A 82 18.16 -5.67 0.49
C LEU A 82 18.90 -5.85 1.82
N GLU A 83 20.11 -5.31 1.95
CA GLU A 83 20.88 -5.32 3.20
C GLU A 83 20.16 -4.59 4.33
N ALA A 84 19.51 -3.45 4.05
CA ALA A 84 18.69 -2.75 5.03
C ALA A 84 17.49 -3.59 5.49
N LEU A 85 16.80 -4.25 4.56
CA LEU A 85 15.69 -5.15 4.87
C LEU A 85 16.15 -6.35 5.71
N THR A 86 17.28 -6.97 5.37
CA THR A 86 17.87 -8.06 6.15
C THR A 86 18.13 -7.63 7.59
N LYS A 87 18.74 -6.46 7.82
CA LYS A 87 18.98 -5.93 9.17
C LYS A 87 17.69 -5.72 9.97
N LEU A 88 16.61 -5.28 9.31
CA LEU A 88 15.31 -5.13 9.97
C LEU A 88 14.70 -6.49 10.37
N ILE A 89 14.86 -7.50 9.52
CA ILE A 89 14.40 -8.87 9.78
C ILE A 89 15.19 -9.51 10.92
N GLU A 90 16.52 -9.42 10.88
CA GLU A 90 17.43 -9.96 11.91
C GLU A 90 17.19 -9.33 13.29
N ARG A 91 16.80 -8.04 13.31
CA ARG A 91 16.43 -7.32 14.54
C ARG A 91 14.98 -7.55 14.98
N HIS A 92 14.24 -8.43 14.29
CA HIS A 92 12.82 -8.69 14.52
C HIS A 92 11.91 -7.44 14.41
N GLN A 93 12.37 -6.41 13.69
CA GLN A 93 11.60 -5.18 13.43
C GLN A 93 10.72 -5.30 12.19
N LEU A 94 10.99 -6.28 11.33
CA LEU A 94 10.19 -6.61 10.15
C LEU A 94 9.97 -8.13 10.08
N ARG A 95 8.71 -8.54 9.93
CA ARG A 95 8.30 -9.93 9.72
C ARG A 95 7.47 -10.02 8.44
N PRO A 96 7.82 -10.86 7.47
CA PRO A 96 6.92 -11.16 6.36
C PRO A 96 5.68 -11.90 6.90
N VAL A 97 4.50 -11.46 6.47
CA VAL A 97 3.24 -12.18 6.73
C VAL A 97 3.04 -13.18 5.60
N ILE A 98 2.98 -14.47 5.93
CA ILE A 98 2.75 -15.56 4.99
C ILE A 98 1.27 -15.96 5.09
N ASP A 99 0.54 -15.88 3.98
CA ASP A 99 -0.85 -16.33 3.88
C ASP A 99 -0.90 -17.87 3.80
N SER A 100 -0.10 -18.43 2.88
CA SER A 100 -0.09 -19.85 2.57
C SER A 100 1.23 -20.27 1.95
N VAL A 101 1.61 -21.53 2.17
CA VAL A 101 2.77 -22.17 1.54
C VAL A 101 2.29 -23.34 0.70
N PHE A 102 2.67 -23.37 -0.57
CA PHE A 102 2.40 -24.47 -1.50
C PHE A 102 3.71 -25.10 -1.93
N SER A 103 3.73 -26.41 -2.18
CA SER A 103 4.85 -27.05 -2.87
C SER A 103 4.89 -26.60 -4.34
N TRP A 104 6.07 -26.66 -4.95
CA TRP A 104 6.27 -26.25 -6.34
C TRP A 104 5.34 -26.95 -7.34
N ASP A 105 5.07 -28.24 -7.15
CA ASP A 105 4.14 -29.04 -7.96
C ASP A 105 2.68 -28.54 -7.88
N ARG A 106 2.37 -27.69 -6.89
CA ARG A 106 1.05 -27.07 -6.67
C ARG A 106 0.97 -25.62 -7.12
N VAL A 107 1.84 -25.18 -8.03
CA VAL A 107 1.84 -23.80 -8.56
C VAL A 107 0.47 -23.36 -9.09
N VAL A 108 -0.28 -24.26 -9.74
CA VAL A 108 -1.63 -23.97 -10.23
C VAL A 108 -2.59 -23.62 -9.09
N LEU A 109 -2.55 -24.38 -7.99
CA LEU A 109 -3.38 -24.09 -6.80
C LEU A 109 -2.96 -22.78 -6.12
N ALA A 110 -1.66 -22.48 -6.09
CA ALA A 110 -1.16 -21.22 -5.56
C ALA A 110 -1.68 -20.00 -6.35
N HIS A 111 -1.71 -20.10 -7.68
CA HIS A 111 -2.29 -19.06 -8.54
C HIS A 111 -3.81 -18.94 -8.35
N GLN A 112 -4.54 -20.05 -8.30
CA GLN A 112 -5.98 -20.03 -8.02
C GLN A 112 -6.29 -19.34 -6.67
N ARG A 113 -5.48 -19.62 -5.64
CA ARG A 113 -5.60 -18.95 -4.32
C ARG A 113 -5.36 -17.44 -4.42
N LEU A 114 -4.40 -17.00 -5.24
CA LEU A 114 -4.11 -15.59 -5.47
C LEU A 114 -5.27 -14.88 -6.18
N GLU A 115 -5.78 -15.49 -7.25
CA GLU A 115 -6.82 -14.94 -8.12
C GLU A 115 -8.18 -14.82 -7.43
N GLN A 116 -8.47 -15.71 -6.47
CA GLN A 116 -9.66 -15.60 -5.61
C GLN A 116 -9.68 -14.32 -4.75
N GLY A 117 -8.54 -13.64 -4.59
CA GLY A 117 -8.40 -12.45 -3.76
C GLY A 117 -8.44 -12.74 -2.25
N GLY A 118 -8.48 -11.68 -1.45
CA GLY A 118 -8.56 -11.80 0.02
C GLY A 118 -7.33 -12.44 0.68
N THR A 119 -6.19 -12.48 0.00
CA THR A 119 -4.92 -12.95 0.55
C THR A 119 -4.43 -12.02 1.65
N ARG A 120 -4.04 -12.59 2.79
CA ARG A 120 -3.47 -11.85 3.93
C ARG A 120 -1.99 -12.14 4.03
N GLY A 121 -1.21 -11.43 3.23
CA GLY A 121 0.24 -11.58 3.17
C GLY A 121 0.70 -12.18 1.84
N LYS A 122 1.79 -12.95 1.88
CA LYS A 122 2.41 -13.54 0.69
C LYS A 122 2.08 -15.03 0.58
N ILE A 123 1.83 -15.46 -0.66
CA ILE A 123 1.80 -16.87 -1.03
C ILE A 123 3.23 -17.28 -1.37
N VAL A 124 3.71 -18.37 -0.76
CA VAL A 124 5.07 -18.87 -0.94
C VAL A 124 5.05 -20.20 -1.66
N LEU A 125 5.90 -20.36 -2.68
CA LEU A 125 6.17 -21.65 -3.31
C LEU A 125 7.43 -22.25 -2.70
N LYS A 126 7.31 -23.44 -2.14
CA LYS A 126 8.43 -24.24 -1.62
C LYS A 126 8.91 -25.18 -2.74
N PHE A 127 10.13 -24.94 -3.20
CA PHE A 127 10.92 -25.86 -3.99
C PHE A 127 11.73 -26.67 -2.96
N THR A 128 11.55 -27.98 -2.85
CA THR A 128 12.22 -28.83 -1.83
C THR A 128 13.74 -28.87 -2.01
N GLU A 129 14.57 -29.20 -1.01
CA GLU A 129 14.40 -30.21 0.07
C GLU A 129 14.51 -29.69 1.51
N ASP A 130 13.58 -30.16 2.36
CA ASP A 130 13.88 -31.05 3.49
C ASP A 130 13.01 -32.30 3.30
#